data_AF-A0A8H8J057-F1
#
_entry.id   AF-A0A8H8J057-F1
#
_cell.length_a   1.000
_cell.length_b   1.000
_cell.length_c   1.000
_cell.angle_alpha   90.00
_cell.angle_beta   90.00
_cell.angle_gamma   90.00
#
_symmetry.space_group_name_H-M   'P 1'
#
loop_
_entity.id
_entity.type
_entity.pdbx_description
1 polymer ?
#
loop_
_entity_poly.entity_id
_entity_poly.type
_entity_poly.pdbx_seq_one_letter_code
_entity_poly.pdbx_strand_id
1 'polypeptide(L)'
;MPPIVVMVLAVAIVVIGIFYQVYLSPLLEVAGAFRKVEPLNNNRCEAVEGLQACEKFVIHSSGLLYLACAPSTRDRVDWAPAGDKLNATAFRTRSDPDYVATYNLHTPKITKLQMVKFVEPRGISTQGMDVVPDEHDPDLLWIYLVNHRPPVDSNIDYAVAGADSVIEIFKTRVGADTMEWVKTVEDASIIVTPNDVLGSANGKEFWVTNDNSKKVGLTRIIHLLFHVKATWVGYCHIDKGCRIAADELYHSNGIVRASNGQVWIGSSGGGYITVHEQQEDKTLVPVEVVQIGRATDNLSLGPDGSIVVATFPDAIRFVSQSAKNPNIPCPASVHRISVNNDRSSYFGERYKVEKIFEEDGTMLGSSASTAAIYGNKLYMHGVIAARLLVCELPA
;
A
#
# COMPACT_ATOMS: atom_id res chain seq x y z
N MET A 1 -28.73 -49.93 10.05
CA MET A 1 -27.54 -49.26 9.50
C MET A 1 -28.03 -48.17 8.57
N PRO A 2 -27.64 -46.89 8.76
CA PRO A 2 -27.96 -45.88 7.76
C PRO A 2 -27.43 -46.36 6.40
N PRO A 3 -28.16 -46.15 5.29
CA PRO A 3 -27.67 -46.49 3.96
C PRO A 3 -26.29 -45.84 3.78
N ILE A 4 -25.33 -46.55 3.17
CA ILE A 4 -23.98 -46.01 2.89
C ILE A 4 -24.06 -44.63 2.21
N VAL A 5 -25.07 -44.44 1.35
CA VAL A 5 -25.40 -43.17 0.69
C VAL A 5 -25.65 -42.03 1.69
N VAL A 6 -26.40 -42.27 2.77
CA VAL A 6 -26.68 -41.27 3.81
C VAL A 6 -25.41 -40.87 4.56
N MET A 7 -24.52 -41.84 4.85
CA MET A 7 -23.23 -41.54 5.47
C MET A 7 -22.31 -40.73 4.55
N VAL A 8 -22.22 -41.09 3.26
CA VAL A 8 -21.42 -40.34 2.27
C VAL A 8 -21.93 -38.91 2.11
N LEU A 9 -23.24 -38.71 2.01
CA LEU A 9 -23.84 -37.37 1.90
C LEU A 9 -23.60 -36.54 3.17
N ALA A 10 -23.75 -37.13 4.35
CA ALA A 10 -23.48 -36.44 5.61
C ALA A 10 -22.02 -35.97 5.70
N VAL A 11 -21.06 -36.83 5.35
CA VAL A 11 -19.64 -36.47 5.31
C VAL A 11 -19.38 -35.37 4.28
N ALA A 12 -19.96 -35.45 3.09
CA ALA A 12 -19.81 -34.42 2.06
C ALA A 12 -20.35 -33.07 2.52
N ILE A 13 -21.51 -33.03 3.17
CA ILE A 13 -22.09 -31.79 3.73
C ILE A 13 -21.17 -31.18 4.79
N VAL A 14 -20.62 -32.01 5.70
CA VAL A 14 -19.70 -31.52 6.73
C VAL A 14 -18.42 -30.97 6.10
N VAL A 15 -17.82 -31.68 5.13
CA VAL A 15 -16.61 -31.21 4.44
C VAL A 15 -16.86 -29.90 3.69
N ILE A 16 -17.98 -29.79 2.96
CA ILE A 16 -18.37 -28.57 2.26
C ILE A 16 -18.63 -27.43 3.25
N GLY A 17 -19.30 -27.71 4.37
CA GLY A 17 -19.57 -26.74 5.43
C GLY A 17 -18.30 -26.20 6.07
N ILE A 18 -17.33 -27.08 6.37
CA ILE A 18 -16.02 -26.69 6.89
C ILE A 18 -15.25 -25.86 5.86
N PHE A 19 -15.20 -26.30 4.60
CA PHE A 19 -14.57 -25.55 3.52
C PHE A 19 -15.18 -24.16 3.35
N TYR A 20 -16.51 -24.07 3.40
CA TYR A 20 -17.21 -22.79 3.34
C TYR A 20 -16.84 -21.90 4.53
N GLN A 21 -16.93 -22.41 5.75
CA GLN A 21 -16.75 -21.61 6.96
C GLN A 21 -15.29 -21.18 7.19
N VAL A 22 -14.34 -22.08 6.97
CA VAL A 22 -12.92 -21.87 7.32
C VAL A 22 -12.15 -21.16 6.21
N TYR A 23 -12.59 -21.31 4.95
CA TYR A 23 -11.83 -20.82 3.81
C TYR A 23 -12.63 -19.87 2.92
N LEU A 24 -13.77 -20.30 2.37
CA LEU A 24 -14.49 -19.47 1.39
C LEU A 24 -15.13 -18.23 2.02
N SER A 25 -15.75 -18.35 3.20
CA SER A 25 -16.42 -17.24 3.87
C SER A 25 -15.45 -16.11 4.24
N PRO A 26 -14.30 -16.38 4.91
CA PRO A 26 -13.30 -15.33 5.16
C PRO A 26 -12.76 -14.69 3.87
N LEU A 27 -12.52 -15.48 2.82
CA LEU A 27 -12.06 -14.95 1.53
C LEU A 27 -13.10 -14.00 0.91
N LEU A 28 -14.37 -14.40 0.91
CA LEU A 28 -15.48 -13.57 0.42
C LEU A 28 -15.67 -12.30 1.28
N GLU A 29 -15.51 -12.42 2.59
CA GLU A 29 -15.58 -11.29 3.52
C GLU A 29 -14.48 -10.26 3.23
N VAL A 30 -13.21 -10.70 3.16
CA VAL A 30 -12.07 -9.81 2.86
C VAL A 30 -12.23 -9.16 1.49
N ALA A 31 -12.70 -9.93 0.49
CA ALA A 31 -12.95 -9.44 -0.85
C ALA A 31 -14.13 -8.45 -0.96
N GLY A 32 -14.97 -8.35 0.08
CA GLY A 32 -16.11 -7.44 0.12
C GLY A 32 -17.36 -7.99 -0.59
N ALA A 33 -17.44 -9.30 -0.83
CA ALA A 33 -18.60 -9.89 -1.47
C ALA A 33 -19.87 -9.61 -0.65
N PHE A 34 -20.90 -9.06 -1.31
CA PHE A 34 -22.18 -8.68 -0.70
C PHE A 34 -22.11 -7.59 0.38
N ARG A 35 -20.96 -6.92 0.56
CA ARG A 35 -20.81 -5.85 1.53
C ARG A 35 -21.68 -4.65 1.12
N LYS A 36 -22.43 -4.13 2.08
CA LYS A 36 -23.12 -2.85 1.95
C LYS A 36 -22.15 -1.74 2.34
N VAL A 37 -22.06 -0.73 1.49
CA VAL A 37 -21.29 0.49 1.76
C VAL A 37 -22.20 1.45 2.51
N GLU A 38 -21.76 1.89 3.69
CA GLU A 38 -22.52 2.78 4.55
C GLU A 38 -21.76 4.09 4.70
N PRO A 39 -22.33 5.22 4.23
CA PRO A 39 -21.72 6.54 4.41
C PRO A 39 -21.29 6.80 5.85
N LEU A 40 -20.02 7.14 6.05
CA LEU A 40 -19.48 7.46 7.37
C LEU A 40 -18.46 8.58 7.26
N ASN A 41 -18.65 9.66 8.04
CA ASN A 41 -17.78 10.84 8.11
C ASN A 41 -17.43 11.44 6.73
N ASN A 42 -18.36 11.34 5.79
CA ASN A 42 -18.16 11.71 4.39
C ASN A 42 -18.99 12.93 3.95
N ASN A 43 -19.57 13.65 4.90
CA ASN A 43 -20.44 14.80 4.69
C ASN A 43 -19.69 16.14 4.62
N ARG A 44 -18.44 16.20 5.09
CA ARG A 44 -17.59 17.41 5.10
C ARG A 44 -16.26 17.11 4.43
N CYS A 45 -16.32 16.89 3.13
CA CYS A 45 -15.17 16.57 2.31
C CYS A 45 -14.95 17.59 1.20
N GLU A 46 -13.68 17.86 0.91
CA GLU A 46 -13.22 18.69 -0.20
C GLU A 46 -12.32 17.87 -1.13
N ALA A 47 -12.56 18.03 -2.42
CA ALA A 47 -11.75 17.45 -3.48
C ALA A 47 -10.66 18.44 -3.91
N VAL A 48 -9.40 18.01 -3.82
CA VAL A 48 -8.25 18.78 -4.29
C VAL A 48 -7.81 18.22 -5.65
N GLU A 49 -8.12 18.98 -6.70
CA GLU A 49 -7.79 18.64 -8.08
C GLU A 49 -6.31 18.86 -8.41
N GLY A 50 -5.84 18.22 -9.49
CA GLY A 50 -4.46 18.38 -10.00
C GLY A 50 -3.45 17.36 -9.46
N LEU A 51 -3.89 16.46 -8.56
CA LEU A 51 -3.16 15.28 -8.10
C LEU A 51 -3.94 14.04 -8.55
N GLN A 52 -3.31 13.16 -9.33
CA GLN A 52 -3.97 11.97 -9.86
C GLN A 52 -3.14 10.73 -9.57
N ALA A 53 -3.84 9.63 -9.31
CA ALA A 53 -3.24 8.31 -9.16
C ALA A 53 -2.03 8.27 -8.20
N CYS A 54 -2.13 9.03 -7.11
CA CYS A 54 -1.17 9.01 -6.03
C CYS A 54 -1.45 7.83 -5.10
N GLU A 55 -0.74 6.72 -5.33
CA GLU A 55 -1.01 5.45 -4.66
C GLU A 55 -0.61 5.51 -3.17
N LYS A 56 0.49 6.22 -2.89
CA LYS A 56 1.04 6.45 -1.55
C LYS A 56 1.30 7.94 -1.30
N PHE A 57 1.14 8.35 -0.05
CA PHE A 57 1.65 9.62 0.44
C PHE A 57 2.16 9.52 1.88
N VAL A 58 2.92 10.53 2.30
CA VAL A 58 3.38 10.72 3.69
C VAL A 58 3.12 12.17 4.12
N ILE A 59 2.57 12.38 5.32
CA ILE A 59 2.44 13.71 5.92
C ILE A 59 3.66 13.97 6.81
N HIS A 60 4.47 14.95 6.44
CA HIS A 60 5.54 15.46 7.28
C HIS A 60 5.00 16.36 8.39
N SER A 61 5.69 16.42 9.53
CA SER A 61 5.31 17.22 10.71
C SER A 61 5.18 18.72 10.43
N SER A 62 5.82 19.24 9.37
CA SER A 62 5.68 20.62 8.89
C SER A 62 4.31 20.92 8.25
N GLY A 63 3.44 19.92 8.07
CA GLY A 63 2.20 20.04 7.29
C GLY A 63 2.45 20.08 5.78
N LEU A 64 3.48 19.38 5.31
CA LEU A 64 3.66 19.06 3.89
C LEU A 64 3.29 17.60 3.65
N LEU A 65 2.32 17.38 2.77
CA LEU A 65 1.92 16.07 2.28
C LEU A 65 2.74 15.74 1.03
N TYR A 66 3.61 14.74 1.08
CA TYR A 66 4.40 14.25 -0.06
C TYR A 66 3.64 13.10 -0.73
N LEU A 67 3.39 13.19 -2.03
CA LEU A 67 2.58 12.23 -2.78
C LEU A 67 3.36 11.65 -3.97
N ALA A 68 3.31 10.33 -4.13
CA ALA A 68 3.88 9.60 -5.26
C ALA A 68 2.79 9.36 -6.32
N CYS A 69 2.79 10.16 -7.39
CA CYS A 69 1.66 10.31 -8.32
C CYS A 69 2.00 9.90 -9.75
N ALA A 70 0.95 9.70 -10.56
CA ALA A 70 1.05 9.57 -12.01
C ALA A 70 0.44 10.80 -12.72
N PRO A 71 0.75 11.02 -14.01
CA PRO A 71 0.14 12.10 -14.78
C PRO A 71 -1.39 11.98 -14.87
N SER A 72 -1.88 10.75 -15.01
CA SER A 72 -3.31 10.45 -15.07
C SER A 72 -3.65 9.10 -14.44
N THR A 73 -4.94 8.91 -14.12
CA THR A 73 -5.46 7.59 -13.71
C THR A 73 -5.35 6.54 -14.80
N ARG A 74 -5.33 6.95 -16.09
CA ARG A 74 -5.19 6.04 -17.23
C ARG A 74 -3.79 5.41 -17.27
N ASP A 75 -2.75 6.17 -16.93
CA ASP A 75 -1.37 5.67 -16.93
C ASP A 75 -1.20 4.45 -16.01
N ARG A 76 -1.95 4.39 -14.90
CA ARG A 76 -1.96 3.25 -13.97
C ARG A 76 -2.73 2.04 -14.48
N VAL A 77 -3.72 2.24 -15.34
CA VAL A 77 -4.40 1.13 -16.02
C VAL A 77 -3.49 0.47 -17.04
N ASP A 78 -2.61 1.25 -17.65
CA ASP A 78 -1.61 0.75 -18.59
C ASP A 78 -0.38 0.15 -17.86
N TRP A 79 0.13 0.80 -16.80
CA TRP A 79 1.33 0.37 -16.09
C TRP A 79 1.21 0.52 -14.56
N ALA A 80 1.09 -0.64 -13.91
CA ALA A 80 1.01 -0.83 -12.46
C ALA A 80 1.30 -2.33 -12.17
N PRO A 81 2.58 -2.74 -12.09
CA PRO A 81 2.96 -4.15 -12.00
C PRO A 81 2.42 -4.89 -10.77
N ALA A 82 2.22 -4.20 -9.65
CA ALA A 82 1.55 -4.73 -8.46
C ALA A 82 0.13 -5.28 -8.78
N GLY A 83 -0.57 -4.70 -9.76
CA GLY A 83 -1.90 -5.12 -10.23
C GLY A 83 -1.91 -5.83 -11.59
N ASP A 84 -0.80 -6.44 -12.00
CA ASP A 84 -0.62 -7.14 -13.30
C ASP A 84 -0.91 -6.25 -14.52
N LYS A 85 -0.67 -4.93 -14.42
CA LYS A 85 -0.75 -4.00 -15.56
C LYS A 85 0.65 -3.76 -16.13
N LEU A 86 0.90 -4.31 -17.32
CA LEU A 86 2.24 -4.43 -17.91
C LEU A 86 2.31 -3.91 -19.36
N ASN A 87 1.51 -2.90 -19.71
CA ASN A 87 1.56 -2.25 -21.03
C ASN A 87 2.76 -1.30 -21.12
N ALA A 88 3.97 -1.87 -21.26
CA ALA A 88 5.20 -1.08 -21.32
C ALA A 88 5.28 -0.18 -22.55
N THR A 89 4.63 -0.53 -23.66
CA THR A 89 4.58 0.33 -24.85
C THR A 89 3.90 1.64 -24.50
N ALA A 90 2.71 1.60 -23.90
CA ALA A 90 2.01 2.80 -23.44
C ALA A 90 2.85 3.59 -22.44
N PHE A 91 3.51 2.91 -21.50
CA PHE A 91 4.42 3.54 -20.54
C PHE A 91 5.58 4.29 -21.20
N ARG A 92 6.22 3.70 -22.23
CA ARG A 92 7.36 4.32 -22.93
C ARG A 92 6.94 5.46 -23.85
N THR A 93 5.73 5.42 -24.39
CA THR A 93 5.24 6.43 -25.35
C THR A 93 4.47 7.58 -24.71
N ARG A 94 4.25 7.55 -23.39
CA ARG A 94 3.52 8.60 -22.69
C ARG A 94 4.30 9.91 -22.68
N SER A 95 3.58 11.02 -22.66
CA SER A 95 4.17 12.36 -22.71
C SER A 95 4.83 12.76 -21.38
N ASP A 96 4.21 12.41 -20.26
CA ASP A 96 4.61 12.84 -18.94
C ASP A 96 5.00 11.65 -18.05
N PRO A 97 6.09 11.73 -17.28
CA PRO A 97 6.46 10.68 -16.33
C PRO A 97 5.65 10.79 -15.03
N ASP A 98 5.71 9.73 -14.22
CA ASP A 98 5.27 9.81 -12.82
C ASP A 98 6.13 10.84 -12.07
N TYR A 99 5.60 11.37 -10.97
CA TYR A 99 6.26 12.44 -10.24
C TYR A 99 5.98 12.34 -8.74
N VAL A 100 6.81 13.02 -7.96
CA VAL A 100 6.51 13.30 -6.56
C VAL A 100 6.02 14.75 -6.47
N ALA A 101 4.95 14.99 -5.72
CA ALA A 101 4.44 16.32 -5.45
C ALA A 101 4.29 16.56 -3.94
N THR A 102 4.31 17.83 -3.55
CA THR A 102 3.90 18.25 -2.21
C THR A 102 2.58 19.01 -2.26
N TYR A 103 1.72 18.78 -1.29
CA TYR A 103 0.56 19.62 -0.99
C TYR A 103 0.73 20.22 0.41
N ASN A 104 0.71 21.55 0.50
CA ASN A 104 0.86 22.23 1.79
C ASN A 104 -0.50 22.37 2.50
N LEU A 105 -0.60 21.82 3.70
CA LEU A 105 -1.85 21.73 4.46
C LEU A 105 -2.33 23.08 5.03
N HIS A 106 -1.44 24.07 5.11
CA HIS A 106 -1.72 25.42 5.63
C HIS A 106 -2.00 26.42 4.50
N THR A 107 -1.24 26.31 3.40
CA THR A 107 -1.46 27.08 2.17
C THR A 107 -1.69 26.06 1.06
N PRO A 108 -2.94 25.78 0.62
CA PRO A 108 -3.31 24.62 -0.22
C PRO A 108 -2.73 24.69 -1.65
N LYS A 109 -1.39 24.69 -1.72
CA LYS A 109 -0.57 24.83 -2.91
C LYS A 109 0.03 23.46 -3.21
N ILE A 110 -0.13 23.05 -4.45
CA ILE A 110 0.53 21.86 -5.01
C ILE A 110 1.86 22.31 -5.64
N THR A 111 2.94 21.57 -5.38
CA THR A 111 4.25 21.77 -6.00
C THR A 111 4.76 20.42 -6.50
N LYS A 112 5.00 20.28 -7.79
CA LYS A 112 5.66 19.07 -8.35
C LYS A 112 7.16 19.20 -8.14
N LEU A 113 7.78 18.20 -7.52
CA LEU A 113 9.21 18.22 -7.22
C LEU A 113 10.01 17.89 -8.47
N GLN A 114 10.99 18.74 -8.80
CA GLN A 114 11.93 18.47 -9.87
C GLN A 114 12.98 17.47 -9.38
N MET A 115 13.10 16.34 -10.08
CA MET A 115 14.16 15.36 -9.83
C MET A 115 15.48 15.86 -10.41
N VAL A 116 16.47 16.07 -9.56
CA VAL A 116 17.80 16.59 -9.93
C VAL A 116 18.80 15.43 -9.95
N LYS A 117 19.66 15.37 -10.97
CA LYS A 117 20.67 14.30 -11.20
C LYS A 117 20.09 12.89 -11.42
N PHE A 118 18.77 12.74 -11.53
CA PHE A 118 18.16 11.47 -11.87
C PHE A 118 18.34 11.18 -13.37
N VAL A 119 19.09 10.14 -13.70
CA VAL A 119 19.39 9.74 -15.09
C VAL A 119 19.04 8.27 -15.29
N GLU A 120 17.74 7.96 -15.24
CA GLU A 120 17.21 6.66 -15.64
C GLU A 120 16.50 6.81 -17.00
N PRO A 121 17.09 6.34 -18.11
CA PRO A 121 16.51 6.52 -19.45
C PRO A 121 15.18 5.79 -19.64
N ARG A 122 14.84 4.82 -18.79
CA ARG A 122 13.55 4.13 -18.81
C ARG A 122 12.45 4.93 -18.10
N GLY A 123 12.78 6.06 -17.48
CA GLY A 123 11.84 6.90 -16.74
C GLY A 123 11.55 6.37 -15.33
N ILE A 124 10.52 6.97 -14.73
CA ILE A 124 10.08 6.64 -13.36
C ILE A 124 8.61 6.21 -13.37
N SER A 125 8.31 5.15 -12.63
CA SER A 125 6.93 4.76 -12.28
C SER A 125 6.82 4.57 -10.79
N THR A 126 6.21 5.52 -10.10
CA THR A 126 6.18 5.56 -8.64
C THR A 126 5.15 4.59 -8.08
N GLN A 127 5.36 4.03 -6.88
CA GLN A 127 4.31 3.35 -6.12
C GLN A 127 4.44 3.73 -4.65
N GLY A 128 4.87 2.80 -3.79
CA GLY A 128 5.14 3.06 -2.39
C GLY A 128 6.30 4.03 -2.20
N MET A 129 6.26 4.73 -1.08
CA MET A 129 7.16 5.84 -0.76
C MET A 129 7.17 6.07 0.74
N ASP A 130 8.36 6.38 1.24
CA ASP A 130 8.55 6.93 2.59
C ASP A 130 9.34 8.23 2.54
N VAL A 131 9.05 9.13 3.47
CA VAL A 131 9.72 10.43 3.63
C VAL A 131 10.14 10.60 5.08
N VAL A 132 11.44 10.54 5.32
CA VAL A 132 12.00 10.45 6.67
C VAL A 132 12.96 11.62 6.90
N PRO A 133 12.81 12.41 7.98
CA PRO A 133 13.80 13.42 8.35
C PRO A 133 15.17 12.80 8.60
N ASP A 134 16.22 13.51 8.21
CA ASP A 134 17.59 13.10 8.48
C ASP A 134 17.87 13.11 10.00
N GLU A 135 18.68 12.16 10.46
CA GLU A 135 18.99 11.98 11.89
C GLU A 135 19.82 13.12 12.50
N HIS A 136 20.44 13.95 11.67
CA HIS A 136 21.27 15.08 12.09
C HIS A 136 20.71 16.44 11.67
N ASP A 137 19.87 16.49 10.64
CA ASP A 137 19.25 17.71 10.12
C ASP A 137 17.75 17.47 9.81
N PRO A 138 16.83 17.80 10.72
CA PRO A 138 15.41 17.51 10.53
C PRO A 138 14.75 18.27 9.35
N ASP A 139 15.41 19.30 8.82
CA ASP A 139 14.94 19.99 7.60
C ASP A 139 15.42 19.32 6.32
N LEU A 140 16.41 18.42 6.39
CA LEU A 140 16.80 17.51 5.32
C LEU A 140 15.93 16.26 5.40
N LEU A 141 15.38 15.83 4.28
CA LEU A 141 14.52 14.66 4.20
C LEU A 141 15.10 13.64 3.21
N TRP A 142 15.09 12.38 3.62
CA TRP A 142 15.32 11.23 2.74
C TRP A 142 13.97 10.78 2.16
N ILE A 143 13.92 10.59 0.84
CA ILE A 143 12.77 10.00 0.16
C ILE A 143 13.22 8.65 -0.38
N TYR A 144 12.55 7.58 0.07
CA TYR A 144 12.69 6.24 -0.48
C TYR A 144 11.48 5.98 -1.35
N LEU A 145 11.68 5.62 -2.61
CA LEU A 145 10.62 5.58 -3.61
C LEU A 145 10.69 4.29 -4.42
N VAL A 146 9.61 3.52 -4.41
CA VAL A 146 9.45 2.37 -5.31
C VAL A 146 9.35 2.89 -6.74
N ASN A 147 10.20 2.36 -7.63
CA ASN A 147 10.21 2.68 -9.05
C ASN A 147 10.05 1.41 -9.89
N HIS A 148 8.90 1.27 -10.56
CA HIS A 148 8.62 0.16 -11.48
C HIS A 148 9.06 0.47 -12.91
N ARG A 149 10.36 0.34 -13.16
CA ARG A 149 10.91 0.54 -14.50
C ARG A 149 10.43 -0.59 -15.43
N PRO A 150 10.21 -0.32 -16.72
CA PRO A 150 10.09 -1.40 -17.69
C PRO A 150 11.42 -2.18 -17.79
N PRO A 151 11.38 -3.47 -18.20
CA PRO A 151 12.55 -4.26 -18.58
C PRO A 151 13.54 -3.50 -19.47
N VAL A 152 14.81 -3.87 -19.32
CA VAL A 152 15.92 -3.31 -20.12
C VAL A 152 15.72 -3.60 -21.61
N ASP A 153 15.47 -4.87 -21.97
CA ASP A 153 15.20 -5.25 -23.36
C ASP A 153 13.76 -4.89 -23.74
N SER A 154 13.63 -3.94 -24.66
CA SER A 154 12.34 -3.46 -25.15
C SER A 154 11.59 -4.47 -26.02
N ASN A 155 12.25 -5.55 -26.46
CA ASN A 155 11.69 -6.57 -27.36
C ASN A 155 11.11 -7.78 -26.63
N ILE A 156 11.30 -7.88 -25.31
CA ILE A 156 10.76 -8.99 -24.53
C ILE A 156 9.27 -8.73 -24.24
N ASP A 157 8.47 -9.79 -24.31
CA ASP A 157 7.10 -9.76 -23.83
C ASP A 157 7.07 -9.48 -22.32
N TYR A 158 6.53 -8.32 -21.96
CA TYR A 158 6.42 -7.84 -20.59
C TYR A 158 5.51 -8.73 -19.73
N ALA A 159 4.54 -9.40 -20.33
CA ALA A 159 3.72 -10.40 -19.64
C ALA A 159 4.53 -11.65 -19.22
N VAL A 160 5.76 -11.80 -19.74
CA VAL A 160 6.71 -12.85 -19.39
C VAL A 160 7.81 -12.33 -18.47
N ALA A 161 8.38 -11.15 -18.74
CA ALA A 161 9.48 -10.60 -17.95
C ALA A 161 9.06 -9.91 -16.64
N GLY A 162 7.88 -9.26 -16.63
CA GLY A 162 7.46 -8.36 -15.57
C GLY A 162 8.24 -7.06 -15.53
N ALA A 163 8.12 -6.30 -14.44
CA ALA A 163 8.84 -5.04 -14.27
C ALA A 163 10.28 -5.23 -13.72
N ASP A 164 11.14 -4.25 -14.00
CA ASP A 164 12.46 -4.12 -13.40
C ASP A 164 12.42 -3.12 -12.24
N SER A 165 11.71 -3.54 -11.19
CA SER A 165 11.40 -2.72 -10.02
C SER A 165 12.63 -2.51 -9.13
N VAL A 166 12.78 -1.28 -8.64
CA VAL A 166 13.90 -0.86 -7.77
C VAL A 166 13.41 0.10 -6.68
N ILE A 167 14.30 0.40 -5.73
CA ILE A 167 14.10 1.51 -4.79
C ILE A 167 15.05 2.65 -5.17
N GLU A 168 14.49 3.83 -5.42
CA GLU A 168 15.23 5.06 -5.62
C GLU A 168 15.33 5.83 -4.31
N ILE A 169 16.53 6.30 -3.99
CA ILE A 169 16.78 7.16 -2.83
C ILE A 169 17.06 8.57 -3.33
N PHE A 170 16.32 9.52 -2.79
CA PHE A 170 16.52 10.95 -3.00
C PHE A 170 16.71 11.66 -1.67
N LYS A 171 17.25 12.87 -1.75
CA LYS A 171 17.26 13.84 -0.66
C LYS A 171 16.55 15.12 -1.08
N THR A 172 15.83 15.74 -0.18
CA THR A 172 15.19 17.04 -0.38
C THR A 172 15.28 17.86 0.91
N ARG A 173 14.84 19.12 0.87
CA ARG A 173 14.64 19.91 2.08
C ARG A 173 13.16 20.24 2.25
N VAL A 174 12.72 20.41 3.49
CA VAL A 174 11.35 20.82 3.80
C VAL A 174 11.00 22.08 3.01
N GLY A 175 9.93 22.02 2.22
CA GLY A 175 9.44 23.14 1.40
C GLY A 175 10.22 23.41 0.11
N ALA A 176 11.26 22.63 -0.21
CA ALA A 176 11.94 22.71 -1.49
C ALA A 176 11.04 22.22 -2.63
N ASP A 177 11.32 22.70 -3.85
CA ASP A 177 10.69 22.29 -5.10
C ASP A 177 11.52 21.26 -5.88
N THR A 178 12.57 20.74 -5.26
CA THR A 178 13.51 19.79 -5.88
C THR A 178 13.75 18.58 -4.97
N MET A 179 14.04 17.44 -5.59
CA MET A 179 14.55 16.24 -4.92
C MET A 179 15.78 15.74 -5.68
N GLU A 180 16.93 15.71 -5.03
CA GLU A 180 18.20 15.30 -5.64
C GLU A 180 18.34 13.78 -5.51
N TRP A 181 18.53 13.09 -6.62
CA TRP A 181 18.78 11.66 -6.64
C TRP A 181 20.12 11.33 -5.99
N VAL A 182 20.12 10.28 -5.19
CA VAL A 182 21.29 9.82 -4.43
C VAL A 182 21.75 8.46 -4.93
N LYS A 183 20.83 7.48 -5.00
CA LYS A 183 21.18 6.10 -5.38
C LYS A 183 19.95 5.31 -5.81
N THR A 184 20.13 4.46 -6.81
CA THR A 184 19.23 3.35 -7.13
C THR A 184 19.70 2.09 -6.41
N VAL A 185 18.79 1.40 -5.74
CA VAL A 185 19.04 0.13 -5.05
C VAL A 185 18.22 -0.97 -5.71
N GLU A 186 18.92 -1.99 -6.20
CA GLU A 186 18.34 -3.15 -6.86
C GLU A 186 18.96 -4.43 -6.30
N ASP A 187 18.14 -5.46 -6.13
CA ASP A 187 18.57 -6.80 -5.76
C ASP A 187 17.54 -7.78 -6.31
N ALA A 188 17.90 -8.54 -7.35
CA ALA A 188 16.95 -9.42 -8.04
C ALA A 188 16.44 -10.59 -7.19
N SER A 189 17.01 -10.82 -6.00
CA SER A 189 16.57 -11.85 -5.06
C SER A 189 15.73 -11.29 -3.90
N ILE A 190 15.91 -10.02 -3.53
CA ILE A 190 15.24 -9.39 -2.39
C ILE A 190 14.20 -8.34 -2.80
N ILE A 191 14.47 -7.56 -3.85
CA ILE A 191 13.60 -6.50 -4.41
C ILE A 191 13.01 -7.04 -5.73
N VAL A 192 12.02 -7.92 -5.63
CA VAL A 192 11.44 -8.63 -6.79
C VAL A 192 10.15 -7.94 -7.25
N THR A 193 9.26 -7.65 -6.31
CA THR A 193 7.94 -7.02 -6.49
C THR A 193 7.66 -6.01 -5.37
N PRO A 194 8.58 -5.03 -5.19
CA PRO A 194 8.45 -4.05 -4.12
C PRO A 194 7.10 -3.34 -4.21
N ASN A 195 6.41 -3.18 -3.08
CA ASN A 195 5.10 -2.55 -3.01
C ASN A 195 5.16 -1.25 -2.20
N ASP A 196 5.63 -1.33 -0.95
CA ASP A 196 5.85 -0.18 -0.07
C ASP A 196 7.21 -0.27 0.64
N VAL A 197 7.69 0.87 1.13
CA VAL A 197 9.04 1.03 1.70
C VAL A 197 8.97 1.73 3.05
N LEU A 198 9.83 1.33 3.98
CA LEU A 198 10.05 1.97 5.28
C LEU A 198 11.51 2.40 5.36
N GLY A 199 11.74 3.71 5.25
CA GLY A 199 13.06 4.32 5.24
C GLY A 199 13.65 4.49 6.64
N SER A 200 14.96 4.70 6.69
CA SER A 200 15.65 5.16 7.91
C SER A 200 16.15 6.59 7.75
N ALA A 201 16.35 7.25 8.89
CA ALA A 201 16.80 8.64 8.99
C ALA A 201 18.27 8.85 8.58
N ASN A 202 19.05 7.78 8.37
CA ASN A 202 20.46 7.89 7.97
C ASN A 202 20.67 7.88 6.45
N GLY A 203 19.61 7.72 5.66
CA GLY A 203 19.69 7.67 4.19
C GLY A 203 20.31 6.40 3.60
N LYS A 204 20.60 5.39 4.43
CA LYS A 204 21.38 4.20 4.05
C LYS A 204 20.63 2.88 4.13
N GLU A 205 19.64 2.78 5.00
CA GLU A 205 18.92 1.52 5.20
C GLU A 205 17.40 1.68 5.10
N PHE A 206 16.74 0.62 4.65
CA PHE A 206 15.29 0.58 4.52
C PHE A 206 14.78 -0.87 4.55
N TRP A 207 13.48 -1.00 4.80
CA TRP A 207 12.72 -2.23 4.62
C TRP A 207 11.75 -2.07 3.46
N VAL A 208 11.51 -3.13 2.71
CA VAL A 208 10.64 -3.12 1.53
C VAL A 208 9.75 -4.35 1.51
N THR A 209 8.45 -4.15 1.38
CA THR A 209 7.50 -5.26 1.21
C THR A 209 7.51 -5.72 -0.24
N ASN A 210 7.51 -7.04 -0.46
CA ASN A 210 7.33 -7.61 -1.79
C ASN A 210 5.94 -8.25 -1.85
N ASP A 211 5.04 -7.74 -2.69
CA ASP A 211 3.64 -8.17 -2.69
C ASP A 211 3.42 -9.51 -3.39
N ASN A 212 4.38 -9.99 -4.17
CA ASN A 212 4.24 -11.20 -4.96
C ASN A 212 5.57 -11.96 -5.11
N SER A 213 5.56 -13.28 -4.91
CA SER A 213 6.78 -14.09 -5.09
C SER A 213 7.33 -14.16 -6.52
N LYS A 214 6.53 -13.74 -7.50
CA LYS A 214 6.85 -13.75 -8.92
C LYS A 214 6.36 -12.45 -9.54
N LYS A 215 7.13 -11.93 -10.50
CA LYS A 215 6.82 -10.68 -11.22
C LYS A 215 5.56 -10.77 -12.07
N VAL A 216 5.23 -11.98 -12.56
CA VAL A 216 4.11 -12.25 -13.48
C VAL A 216 3.57 -13.67 -13.28
N GLY A 217 2.43 -13.95 -13.90
CA GLY A 217 1.96 -15.31 -14.17
C GLY A 217 0.96 -15.88 -13.16
N LEU A 218 0.42 -17.06 -13.49
CA LEU A 218 -0.67 -17.70 -12.74
C LEU A 218 -0.32 -18.01 -11.27
N THR A 219 0.96 -18.13 -10.95
CA THR A 219 1.43 -18.32 -9.56
C THR A 219 0.92 -17.23 -8.63
N ARG A 220 0.85 -15.96 -9.09
CA ARG A 220 0.30 -14.84 -8.29
C ARG A 220 -1.16 -15.11 -7.91
N ILE A 221 -1.97 -15.55 -8.89
CA ILE A 221 -3.39 -15.87 -8.71
C ILE A 221 -3.55 -17.09 -7.79
N ILE A 222 -2.76 -18.14 -7.99
CA ILE A 222 -2.80 -19.34 -7.16
C ILE A 222 -2.45 -18.98 -5.72
N HIS A 223 -1.42 -18.19 -5.48
CA HIS A 223 -1.03 -17.78 -4.13
C HIS A 223 -2.12 -16.96 -3.45
N LEU A 224 -2.74 -16.02 -4.17
CA LEU A 224 -3.86 -15.23 -3.68
C LEU A 224 -5.06 -16.13 -3.34
N LEU A 225 -5.50 -17.00 -4.26
CA LEU A 225 -6.66 -17.85 -4.01
C LEU A 225 -6.39 -18.82 -2.86
N PHE A 226 -5.27 -19.52 -2.86
CA PHE A 226 -4.97 -20.58 -1.88
C PHE A 226 -4.29 -20.08 -0.59
N HIS A 227 -4.28 -18.77 -0.33
CA HIS A 227 -3.68 -18.17 0.88
C HIS A 227 -2.22 -18.59 1.11
N VAL A 228 -1.45 -18.73 0.03
CA VAL A 228 -0.05 -19.17 0.13
C VAL A 228 0.80 -18.00 0.65
N LYS A 229 1.42 -18.22 1.80
CA LYS A 229 2.33 -17.29 2.48
C LYS A 229 3.69 -17.19 1.78
N ALA A 230 3.70 -16.58 0.59
CA ALA A 230 4.87 -16.53 -0.29
C ALA A 230 5.48 -15.12 -0.43
N THR A 231 5.01 -14.14 0.34
CA THR A 231 5.55 -12.77 0.32
C THR A 231 6.52 -12.55 1.47
N TRP A 232 7.33 -11.49 1.38
CA TRP A 232 8.37 -11.20 2.37
C TRP A 232 8.63 -9.70 2.47
N VAL A 233 9.35 -9.32 3.53
CA VAL A 233 10.00 -8.03 3.68
C VAL A 233 11.50 -8.20 3.47
N GLY A 234 12.09 -7.41 2.59
CA GLY A 234 13.52 -7.26 2.45
C GLY A 234 14.05 -6.16 3.37
N TYR A 235 15.22 -6.35 3.96
CA TYR A 235 16.05 -5.29 4.54
C TYR A 235 17.21 -5.02 3.59
N CYS A 236 17.48 -3.76 3.30
CA CYS A 236 18.58 -3.34 2.44
C CYS A 236 19.41 -2.26 3.13
N HIS A 237 20.72 -2.33 2.94
CA HIS A 237 21.65 -1.28 3.30
C HIS A 237 22.55 -0.95 2.10
N ILE A 238 22.66 0.33 1.73
CA ILE A 238 23.32 0.76 0.48
C ILE A 238 24.77 0.27 0.32
N ASP A 239 25.46 0.05 1.44
CA ASP A 239 26.86 -0.39 1.48
C ASP A 239 27.03 -1.90 1.81
N LYS A 240 25.98 -2.57 2.31
CA LYS A 240 26.08 -3.96 2.84
C LYS A 240 25.23 -4.97 2.06
N GLY A 241 24.42 -4.50 1.12
CA GLY A 241 23.51 -5.35 0.33
C GLY A 241 22.16 -5.56 1.02
N CYS A 242 21.40 -6.51 0.49
CA CYS A 242 20.04 -6.81 0.93
C CYS A 242 19.93 -8.24 1.48
N ARG A 243 18.93 -8.48 2.32
CA ARG A 243 18.56 -9.80 2.85
C ARG A 243 17.08 -9.84 3.22
N ILE A 244 16.54 -11.04 3.41
CA ILE A 244 15.18 -11.21 3.94
C ILE A 244 15.16 -10.77 5.41
N ALA A 245 14.20 -9.92 5.76
CA ALA A 245 13.95 -9.45 7.12
C ALA A 245 12.78 -10.18 7.79
N ALA A 246 11.75 -10.52 7.01
CA ALA A 246 10.61 -11.35 7.41
C ALA A 246 10.10 -12.09 6.18
N ASP A 247 9.76 -13.37 6.30
CA ASP A 247 9.15 -14.17 5.23
C ASP A 247 7.87 -14.84 5.73
N GLU A 248 7.33 -15.78 4.94
CA GLU A 248 6.06 -16.45 5.19
C GLU A 248 4.90 -15.46 5.45
N LEU A 249 4.94 -14.31 4.77
CA LEU A 249 3.85 -13.35 4.77
C LEU A 249 2.89 -13.66 3.63
N TYR A 250 1.67 -13.16 3.76
CA TYR A 250 0.64 -13.32 2.76
C TYR A 250 0.27 -11.97 2.17
N HIS A 251 0.50 -11.78 0.88
CA HIS A 251 0.13 -10.59 0.11
C HIS A 251 0.49 -9.27 0.82
N SER A 252 1.77 -9.16 1.22
CA SER A 252 2.33 -8.00 1.92
C SER A 252 2.18 -6.72 1.11
N ASN A 253 1.76 -5.63 1.75
CA ASN A 253 1.50 -4.36 1.09
C ASN A 253 2.12 -3.21 1.93
N GLY A 254 1.32 -2.34 2.54
CA GLY A 254 1.81 -1.19 3.29
C GLY A 254 2.69 -1.58 4.48
N ILE A 255 3.71 -0.76 4.75
CA ILE A 255 4.61 -0.91 5.89
C ILE A 255 4.73 0.41 6.65
N VAL A 256 4.70 0.37 7.98
CA VAL A 256 4.87 1.57 8.80
C VAL A 256 5.57 1.24 10.12
N ARG A 257 6.31 2.22 10.66
CA ARG A 257 6.85 2.15 12.02
C ARG A 257 5.89 2.83 12.99
N ALA A 258 5.46 2.08 14.00
CA ALA A 258 4.67 2.61 15.10
C ALA A 258 5.53 3.41 16.09
N SER A 259 4.91 4.24 16.93
CA SER A 259 5.61 5.09 17.91
C SER A 259 6.49 4.32 18.90
N ASN A 260 6.19 3.04 19.15
CA ASN A 260 6.97 2.16 20.02
C ASN A 260 8.11 1.44 19.29
N GLY A 261 8.36 1.75 18.02
CA GLY A 261 9.39 1.15 17.19
C GLY A 261 9.00 -0.17 16.51
N GLN A 262 7.82 -0.72 16.80
CA GLN A 262 7.32 -1.91 16.10
C GLN A 262 7.06 -1.61 14.62
N VAL A 263 7.27 -2.60 13.77
CA VAL A 263 7.02 -2.53 12.33
C VAL A 263 5.71 -3.24 12.01
N TRP A 264 4.78 -2.53 11.40
CA TRP A 264 3.45 -3.03 11.07
C TRP A 264 3.36 -3.22 9.55
N ILE A 265 2.89 -4.39 9.13
CA ILE A 265 2.84 -4.78 7.71
C ILE A 265 1.41 -5.23 7.37
N GLY A 266 0.80 -4.54 6.42
CA GLY A 266 -0.54 -4.85 5.91
C GLY A 266 -0.53 -6.09 5.00
N SER A 267 -1.61 -6.86 5.06
CA SER A 267 -1.86 -8.01 4.20
C SER A 267 -3.12 -7.75 3.35
N SER A 268 -2.95 -7.32 2.10
CA SER A 268 -4.07 -6.97 1.24
C SER A 268 -5.01 -8.15 0.97
N GLY A 269 -4.45 -9.33 0.73
CA GLY A 269 -5.23 -10.54 0.51
C GLY A 269 -5.77 -11.17 1.80
N GLY A 270 -5.11 -10.92 2.93
CA GLY A 270 -5.47 -11.52 4.22
C GLY A 270 -6.49 -10.72 5.02
N GLY A 271 -6.58 -9.41 4.77
CA GLY A 271 -7.45 -8.51 5.52
C GLY A 271 -7.07 -8.36 6.99
N TYR A 272 -5.77 -8.43 7.27
CA TYR A 272 -5.18 -8.25 8.59
C TYR A 272 -3.84 -7.52 8.48
N ILE A 273 -3.31 -7.09 9.62
CA ILE A 273 -1.97 -6.51 9.75
C ILE A 273 -1.15 -7.41 10.68
N THR A 274 0.10 -7.64 10.32
CA THR A 274 1.07 -8.31 11.20
C THR A 274 1.95 -7.26 11.89
N VAL A 275 2.13 -7.41 13.20
CA VAL A 275 3.00 -6.53 14.01
C VAL A 275 4.30 -7.27 14.28
N HIS A 276 5.42 -6.61 14.06
CA HIS A 276 6.74 -7.20 14.19
C HIS A 276 7.64 -6.39 15.11
N GLU A 277 8.46 -7.10 15.88
CA GLU A 277 9.57 -6.53 16.62
C GLU A 277 10.85 -6.57 15.79
N GLN A 278 11.46 -5.40 15.61
CA GLN A 278 12.74 -5.29 14.93
C GLN A 278 13.86 -5.78 15.86
N GLN A 279 14.66 -6.72 15.35
CA GLN A 279 15.83 -7.24 16.06
C GLN A 279 17.08 -6.38 15.80
N GLU A 280 18.13 -6.58 16.60
CA GLU A 280 19.40 -5.87 16.46
C GLU A 280 20.01 -6.05 15.05
N ASP A 281 19.92 -7.25 14.50
CA ASP A 281 20.44 -7.57 13.19
C ASP A 281 19.64 -6.92 12.05
N LYS A 282 18.44 -6.37 12.33
CA LYS A 282 17.44 -5.78 11.40
C LYS A 282 16.40 -6.75 10.83
N THR A 283 16.33 -8.00 11.30
CA THR A 283 15.19 -8.89 11.05
C THR A 283 13.94 -8.41 11.80
N LEU A 284 12.78 -8.88 11.36
CA LEU A 284 11.48 -8.56 11.91
C LEU A 284 10.81 -9.85 12.38
N VAL A 285 10.51 -9.94 13.67
CA VAL A 285 9.88 -11.13 14.28
C VAL A 285 8.40 -10.83 14.52
N PRO A 286 7.46 -11.64 14.00
CA PRO A 286 6.03 -11.40 14.20
C PRO A 286 5.65 -11.64 15.66
N VAL A 287 4.92 -10.69 16.25
CA VAL A 287 4.47 -10.73 17.65
C VAL A 287 2.96 -10.59 17.83
N GLU A 288 2.24 -10.11 16.82
CA GLU A 288 0.78 -9.97 16.87
C GLU A 288 0.15 -9.96 15.47
N VAL A 289 -1.14 -10.31 15.39
CA VAL A 289 -1.97 -10.14 14.19
C VAL A 289 -3.23 -9.36 14.53
N VAL A 290 -3.44 -8.23 13.84
CA VAL A 290 -4.63 -7.39 14.00
C VAL A 290 -5.59 -7.66 12.84
N GLN A 291 -6.75 -8.24 13.14
CA GLN A 291 -7.78 -8.53 12.14
C GLN A 291 -8.54 -7.26 11.74
N ILE A 292 -8.66 -7.00 10.44
CA ILE A 292 -9.40 -5.85 9.88
C ILE A 292 -10.68 -6.31 9.17
N GLY A 293 -10.66 -7.52 8.59
CA GLY A 293 -11.79 -8.14 7.87
C GLY A 293 -12.02 -7.54 6.48
N ARG A 294 -11.06 -6.79 5.94
CA ARG A 294 -11.15 -6.10 4.65
C ARG A 294 -9.79 -6.07 4.00
N ALA A 295 -9.73 -6.15 2.67
CA ALA A 295 -8.47 -5.95 1.97
C ALA A 295 -7.83 -4.62 2.38
N THR A 296 -6.64 -4.70 2.98
CA THR A 296 -5.87 -3.56 3.49
C THR A 296 -4.86 -3.09 2.46
N ASP A 297 -4.59 -1.80 2.40
CA ASP A 297 -3.56 -1.24 1.51
C ASP A 297 -2.51 -0.52 2.37
N ASN A 298 -2.17 0.74 2.07
CA ASN A 298 -1.13 1.46 2.80
C ASN A 298 -1.52 1.82 4.24
N LEU A 299 -0.50 1.83 5.08
CA LEU A 299 -0.53 2.20 6.50
C LEU A 299 0.12 3.58 6.70
N SER A 300 -0.36 4.32 7.70
CA SER A 300 0.30 5.53 8.20
C SER A 300 0.19 5.65 9.72
N LEU A 301 1.13 6.38 10.32
CA LEU A 301 1.12 6.68 11.75
C LEU A 301 0.26 7.93 11.99
N GLY A 302 -0.79 7.78 12.81
CA GLY A 302 -1.62 8.87 13.28
C GLY A 302 -0.92 9.71 14.36
N PRO A 303 -1.37 10.96 14.57
CA PRO A 303 -0.73 11.90 15.51
C PRO A 303 -0.81 11.47 16.98
N ASP A 304 -1.75 10.59 17.32
CA ASP A 304 -1.93 10.02 18.65
C ASP A 304 -1.23 8.67 18.84
N GLY A 305 -0.43 8.23 17.86
CA GLY A 305 0.21 6.92 17.83
C GLY A 305 -0.70 5.78 17.36
N SER A 306 -1.94 6.05 16.93
CA SER A 306 -2.76 5.06 16.24
C SER A 306 -2.21 4.76 14.84
N ILE A 307 -2.52 3.59 14.29
CA ILE A 307 -2.23 3.27 12.89
C ILE A 307 -3.48 3.50 12.06
N VAL A 308 -3.35 4.26 10.97
CA VAL A 308 -4.41 4.51 10.00
C VAL A 308 -4.17 3.61 8.80
N VAL A 309 -5.21 2.91 8.33
CA VAL A 309 -5.12 1.98 7.20
C VAL A 309 -6.22 2.27 6.20
N ALA A 310 -5.83 2.43 4.93
CA ALA A 310 -6.78 2.44 3.84
C ALA A 310 -7.24 1.02 3.52
N THR A 311 -8.52 0.83 3.23
CA THR A 311 -9.08 -0.49 2.93
C THR A 311 -10.02 -0.43 1.73
N PHE A 312 -10.16 -1.56 1.04
CA PHE A 312 -11.09 -1.71 -0.07
C PHE A 312 -12.40 -2.33 0.41
N PRO A 313 -13.52 -1.57 0.43
CA PRO A 313 -14.82 -2.13 0.78
C PRO A 313 -15.27 -3.21 -0.20
N ASP A 314 -14.97 -3.04 -1.49
CA ASP A 314 -15.35 -3.93 -2.60
C ASP A 314 -14.13 -4.19 -3.51
N ALA A 315 -13.24 -5.07 -3.06
CA ALA A 315 -12.03 -5.42 -3.80
C ALA A 315 -12.36 -6.15 -5.12
N ILE A 316 -13.48 -6.87 -5.17
CA ILE A 316 -13.95 -7.56 -6.38
C ILE A 316 -14.25 -6.53 -7.47
N ARG A 317 -15.03 -5.49 -7.16
CA ARG A 317 -15.34 -4.40 -8.10
C ARG A 317 -14.08 -3.64 -8.49
N PHE A 318 -13.18 -3.37 -7.55
CA PHE A 318 -11.93 -2.71 -7.84
C PHE A 318 -11.13 -3.46 -8.92
N VAL A 319 -10.81 -4.74 -8.68
CA VAL A 319 -9.99 -5.56 -9.60
C VAL A 319 -10.72 -5.87 -10.91
N SER A 320 -12.01 -6.22 -10.84
CA SER A 320 -12.75 -6.69 -12.02
C SER A 320 -13.17 -5.55 -12.95
N GLN A 321 -13.34 -4.32 -12.43
CA GLN A 321 -13.89 -3.17 -13.16
C GLN A 321 -13.01 -1.92 -13.04
N SER A 322 -12.88 -1.31 -11.86
CA SER A 322 -12.26 0.02 -11.68
C SER A 322 -10.80 0.05 -12.15
N ALA A 323 -9.99 -0.96 -11.79
CA ALA A 323 -8.60 -1.12 -12.22
C ALA A 323 -8.42 -1.38 -13.73
N LYS A 324 -9.51 -1.56 -14.48
CA LYS A 324 -9.50 -1.68 -15.96
C LYS A 324 -10.08 -0.45 -16.64
N ASN A 325 -10.92 0.30 -15.94
CA ASN A 325 -11.53 1.52 -16.43
C ASN A 325 -11.68 2.51 -15.26
N PRO A 326 -10.81 3.54 -15.16
CA PRO A 326 -10.78 4.43 -14.01
C PRO A 326 -12.01 5.35 -13.92
N ASN A 327 -12.89 5.32 -14.93
CA ASN A 327 -14.18 6.03 -14.88
C ASN A 327 -15.24 5.27 -14.08
N ILE A 328 -14.98 4.02 -13.68
CA ILE A 328 -15.91 3.24 -12.84
C ILE A 328 -15.56 3.52 -11.38
N PRO A 329 -16.43 4.23 -10.62
CA PRO A 329 -16.19 4.54 -9.23
C PRO A 329 -16.15 3.25 -8.40
N CYS A 330 -15.36 3.27 -7.35
CA CYS A 330 -15.20 2.17 -6.42
C CYS A 330 -15.21 2.71 -4.98
N PRO A 331 -15.98 2.10 -4.06
CA PRO A 331 -16.05 2.55 -2.67
C PRO A 331 -14.68 2.65 -2.00
N ALA A 332 -14.57 3.53 -1.01
CA ALA A 332 -13.36 3.70 -0.21
C ALA A 332 -13.70 3.68 1.29
N SER A 333 -12.84 3.06 2.10
CA SER A 333 -12.94 3.14 3.56
C SER A 333 -11.58 3.30 4.22
N VAL A 334 -11.60 3.85 5.42
CA VAL A 334 -10.39 4.00 6.26
C VAL A 334 -10.69 3.51 7.65
N HIS A 335 -9.72 2.81 8.23
CA HIS A 335 -9.77 2.32 9.60
C HIS A 335 -8.64 2.91 10.43
N ARG A 336 -8.90 3.07 11.72
CA ARG A 336 -7.96 3.49 12.74
C ARG A 336 -7.77 2.36 13.74
N ILE A 337 -6.52 2.10 14.10
CA ILE A 337 -6.14 1.04 15.02
C ILE A 337 -5.44 1.69 16.20
N SER A 338 -6.02 1.56 17.38
CA SER A 338 -5.49 2.12 18.62
C SER A 338 -5.29 1.03 19.67
N VAL A 339 -4.52 1.34 20.71
CA VAL A 339 -4.41 0.44 21.87
C VAL A 339 -5.79 0.27 22.49
N ASN A 340 -6.18 -0.98 22.74
CA ASN A 340 -7.44 -1.27 23.38
C ASN A 340 -7.32 -1.10 24.89
N ASN A 341 -8.08 -0.15 25.44
CA ASN A 341 -8.21 0.07 26.88
C ASN A 341 -9.56 -0.43 27.43
N ASP A 342 -10.39 -1.06 26.58
CA ASP A 342 -11.69 -1.60 26.96
C ASP A 342 -11.51 -2.93 27.72
N ARG A 343 -12.60 -3.43 28.33
CA ARG A 343 -12.57 -4.69 29.11
C ARG A 343 -12.08 -5.89 28.29
N SER A 344 -12.25 -5.89 26.96
CA SER A 344 -11.77 -6.97 26.11
C SER A 344 -10.25 -7.08 26.03
N SER A 345 -9.50 -6.02 26.37
CA SER A 345 -8.04 -6.06 26.48
C SER A 345 -7.55 -7.07 27.51
N TYR A 346 -8.27 -7.26 28.62
CA TYR A 346 -7.97 -8.28 29.64
C TYR A 346 -8.18 -9.72 29.12
N PHE A 347 -8.87 -9.88 27.99
CA PHE A 347 -9.11 -11.15 27.33
C PHE A 347 -8.25 -11.34 26.06
N GLY A 348 -7.22 -10.50 25.88
CA GLY A 348 -6.23 -10.65 24.82
C GLY A 348 -6.44 -9.77 23.59
N GLU A 349 -7.53 -9.01 23.51
CA GLU A 349 -7.73 -8.04 22.41
C GLU A 349 -6.89 -6.79 22.63
N ARG A 350 -5.63 -6.80 22.20
CA ARG A 350 -4.68 -5.70 22.45
C ARG A 350 -5.00 -4.41 21.69
N TYR A 351 -5.68 -4.51 20.56
CA TYR A 351 -5.95 -3.38 19.67
C TYR A 351 -7.43 -3.25 19.36
N LYS A 352 -7.88 -2.00 19.23
CA LYS A 352 -9.22 -1.63 18.82
C LYS A 352 -9.18 -1.15 17.38
N VAL A 353 -10.01 -1.73 16.53
CA VAL A 353 -10.12 -1.37 15.11
C VAL A 353 -11.44 -0.64 14.89
N GLU A 354 -11.35 0.60 14.43
CA GLU A 354 -12.51 1.46 14.19
C GLU A 354 -12.55 1.87 12.71
N LYS A 355 -13.69 1.68 12.04
CA LYS A 355 -13.93 2.29 10.73
C LYS A 355 -14.20 3.77 10.97
N ILE A 356 -13.35 4.65 10.44
CA ILE A 356 -13.46 6.10 10.68
C ILE A 356 -13.97 6.87 9.46
N PHE A 357 -14.04 6.23 8.29
CA PHE A 357 -14.54 6.83 7.06
C PHE A 357 -15.04 5.75 6.10
N GLU A 358 -16.11 6.04 5.37
CA GLU A 358 -16.57 5.22 4.24
C GLU A 358 -17.40 6.04 3.24
N GLU A 359 -17.13 5.86 1.94
CA GLU A 359 -17.85 6.48 0.84
C GLU A 359 -18.06 5.52 -0.34
N ASP A 360 -18.95 5.85 -1.28
CA ASP A 360 -19.40 4.97 -2.37
C ASP A 360 -18.53 5.03 -3.64
N GLY A 361 -17.50 5.86 -3.62
CA GLY A 361 -16.50 6.06 -4.68
C GLY A 361 -16.79 7.28 -5.54
N THR A 362 -17.87 8.01 -5.29
CA THR A 362 -18.26 9.18 -6.10
C THR A 362 -17.39 10.40 -5.83
N MET A 363 -16.83 10.53 -4.63
CA MET A 363 -15.98 11.68 -4.28
C MET A 363 -14.53 11.47 -4.67
N LEU A 364 -13.92 10.35 -4.25
CA LEU A 364 -12.51 10.07 -4.56
C LEU A 364 -12.32 9.63 -6.03
N GLY A 365 -13.36 9.05 -6.63
CA GLY A 365 -13.33 8.49 -7.98
C GLY A 365 -12.73 7.08 -8.06
N SER A 366 -12.26 6.53 -6.94
CA SER A 366 -11.74 5.16 -6.81
C SER A 366 -11.70 4.75 -5.34
N SER A 367 -11.25 3.52 -5.06
CA SER A 367 -10.93 3.10 -3.70
C SER A 367 -9.69 3.81 -3.18
N ALA A 368 -9.65 4.08 -1.87
CA ALA A 368 -8.48 4.62 -1.21
C ALA A 368 -7.43 3.52 -1.03
N SER A 369 -6.20 3.79 -1.46
CA SER A 369 -5.01 2.97 -1.20
C SER A 369 -4.12 3.56 -0.11
N THR A 370 -4.30 4.84 0.22
CA THR A 370 -3.54 5.52 1.27
C THR A 370 -4.41 6.51 2.02
N ALA A 371 -4.18 6.64 3.32
CA ALA A 371 -4.87 7.58 4.18
C ALA A 371 -3.99 8.00 5.36
N ALA A 372 -4.10 9.25 5.81
CA ALA A 372 -3.49 9.71 7.06
C ALA A 372 -4.28 10.87 7.69
N ILE A 373 -4.07 11.06 8.99
CA ILE A 373 -4.74 12.10 9.78
C ILE A 373 -3.74 13.21 10.10
N TYR A 374 -4.16 14.46 9.91
CA TYR A 374 -3.43 15.64 10.39
C TYR A 374 -4.42 16.65 10.99
N GLY A 375 -4.21 17.00 12.25
CA GLY A 375 -5.21 17.74 13.04
C GLY A 375 -6.52 16.94 13.12
N ASN A 376 -7.63 17.58 12.75
CA ASN A 376 -8.96 16.96 12.67
C ASN A 376 -9.34 16.54 11.24
N LYS A 377 -8.39 16.46 10.31
CA LYS A 377 -8.65 16.14 8.91
C LYS A 377 -8.07 14.79 8.52
N LEU A 378 -8.84 14.04 7.74
CA LEU A 378 -8.45 12.81 7.08
C LEU A 378 -8.13 13.10 5.62
N TYR A 379 -6.92 12.76 5.19
CA TYR A 379 -6.47 12.84 3.81
C TYR A 379 -6.51 11.46 3.20
N MET A 380 -6.96 11.33 1.95
CA MET A 380 -7.10 10.04 1.26
C MET A 380 -6.76 10.17 -0.21
N HIS A 381 -6.08 9.14 -0.73
CA HIS A 381 -5.83 8.99 -2.16
C HIS A 381 -5.87 7.50 -2.55
N GLY A 382 -5.90 7.21 -3.84
CA GLY A 382 -5.96 5.86 -4.41
C GLY A 382 -5.01 5.65 -5.59
N VAL A 383 -4.68 4.37 -5.87
CA VAL A 383 -3.90 3.91 -7.04
C VAL A 383 -4.39 4.59 -8.32
N ILE A 384 -5.72 4.65 -8.52
CA ILE A 384 -6.36 5.25 -9.70
C ILE A 384 -7.37 6.34 -9.30
N ALA A 385 -7.21 6.93 -8.12
CA ALA A 385 -8.07 8.04 -7.70
C ALA A 385 -7.79 9.28 -8.54
N ALA A 386 -8.85 10.02 -8.85
CA ALA A 386 -8.78 11.19 -9.74
C ALA A 386 -8.30 12.46 -9.01
N ARG A 387 -8.30 12.45 -7.68
CA ARG A 387 -8.05 13.62 -6.84
C ARG A 387 -7.65 13.20 -5.43
N LEU A 388 -7.07 14.14 -4.69
CA LEU A 388 -6.89 14.03 -3.24
C LEU A 388 -8.22 14.39 -2.55
N LEU A 389 -8.70 13.53 -1.64
CA LEU A 389 -9.89 13.80 -0.84
C LEU A 389 -9.50 14.18 0.58
N VAL A 390 -10.04 15.29 1.08
CA VAL A 390 -9.77 15.81 2.43
C VAL A 390 -11.09 15.94 3.18
N CYS A 391 -11.26 15.22 4.28
CA CYS A 391 -12.50 15.19 5.05
C CYS A 391 -12.28 15.63 6.50
N GLU A 392 -13.22 16.38 7.07
CA GLU A 392 -13.23 16.68 8.51
C GLU A 392 -13.75 15.48 9.30
N LEU A 393 -12.92 14.98 10.22
CA LEU A 393 -13.35 14.00 11.20
C LEU A 393 -14.16 14.69 12.32
N PRO A 394 -15.16 13.99 12.89
CA PRO A 394 -15.82 14.47 14.11
C PRO A 394 -14.79 14.59 15.25
N ALA A 395 -15.05 15.55 16.15
CA ALA A 395 -14.21 15.82 17.31
C ALA A 395 -14.29 14.72 18.37
#